data_AF-F9Q8B4-F1
#
_entry.id   AF-F9Q8B4-F1
#
_cell.length_a   1.000
_cell.length_b   1.000
_cell.length_c   1.000
_cell.angle_alpha   90.00
_cell.angle_beta   90.00
_cell.angle_gamma   90.00
#
_symmetry.space_group_name_H-M   'P 1'
#
loop_
_entity.id
_entity.type
_entity.pdbx_description
1 polymer ?
#
loop_
_entity_poly.entity_id
_entity_poly.type
_entity_poly.pdbx_seq_one_letter_code
_entity_poly.pdbx_strand_id
1 'polypeptide(L)'
;MSSSAQITTKNGRLIARISLIFFILANFIWLFLPFLMAGLWSLVDPAKPWSYPDIFPQSLSFERWKIVWETTSLPEAMFNSYTIAPTVSLITILLSLPTAYAFGRMEFRGKN
;
A
#
# COMPACT_ATOMS: atom_id res chain seq x y z
N MET A 1 6.15 -3.98 -47.06
CA MET A 1 6.76 -4.57 -45.85
C MET A 1 7.92 -3.68 -45.42
N SER A 2 7.65 -2.67 -44.59
CA SER A 2 8.68 -1.76 -44.08
C SER A 2 9.39 -2.42 -42.91
N SER A 3 10.67 -2.73 -43.12
CA SER A 3 11.56 -3.34 -42.13
C SER A 3 11.81 -2.32 -41.02
N SER A 4 11.33 -2.60 -39.80
CA SER A 4 11.59 -1.78 -38.63
C SER A 4 13.08 -1.90 -38.29
N ALA A 5 13.83 -0.82 -38.55
CA ALA A 5 15.23 -0.71 -38.20
C ALA A 5 15.38 -0.89 -36.68
N GLN A 6 15.82 -2.08 -36.25
CA GLN A 6 16.16 -2.31 -34.86
C GLN A 6 17.42 -1.53 -34.55
N ILE A 7 17.26 -0.41 -33.84
CA ILE A 7 18.37 0.38 -33.32
C ILE A 7 19.05 -0.45 -32.22
N THR A 8 19.99 -1.30 -32.62
CA THR A 8 20.90 -1.99 -31.69
C THR A 8 21.85 -0.94 -31.13
N THR A 9 21.47 -0.36 -30.01
CA THR A 9 22.36 0.53 -29.25
C THR A 9 23.36 -0.33 -28.49
N LYS A 10 24.66 -0.13 -28.72
CA LYS A 10 25.76 -0.85 -28.03
C LYS A 10 25.64 -0.79 -26.49
N ASN A 11 25.03 0.28 -25.99
CA ASN A 11 24.81 0.53 -24.56
C ASN A 11 23.33 0.43 -24.13
N GLY A 12 22.45 -0.12 -24.97
CA GLY A 12 21.00 -0.17 -24.71
C GLY A 12 20.65 -0.86 -23.39
N ARG A 13 21.41 -1.91 -23.04
CA ARG A 13 21.26 -2.61 -21.77
C ARG A 13 21.63 -1.75 -20.56
N LEU A 14 22.65 -0.90 -20.69
CA LEU A 14 23.08 0.02 -19.63
C LEU A 14 22.06 1.14 -19.46
N ILE A 15 21.60 1.74 -20.56
CA ILE A 15 20.58 2.80 -20.55
C ILE A 15 19.26 2.29 -19.96
N ALA A 16 18.82 1.10 -20.38
CA ALA A 16 17.62 0.46 -19.83
C ALA A 16 17.77 0.19 -18.32
N ARG A 17 18.94 -0.29 -17.87
CA ARG A 17 19.20 -0.54 -16.45
C ARG A 17 19.19 0.74 -15.63
N ILE A 18 19.84 1.81 -16.10
CA ILE A 18 19.86 3.11 -15.42
C ILE A 18 18.45 3.69 -15.37
N SER A 19 17.71 3.66 -16.49
CA SER A 19 16.32 4.13 -16.57
C SER A 19 15.41 3.37 -15.60
N LEU A 20 15.55 2.04 -15.54
CA LEU A 20 14.77 1.20 -14.64
C LEU A 20 15.12 1.46 -13.16
N ILE A 21 16.41 1.60 -12.83
CA ILE A 21 16.84 1.96 -11.46
C ILE A 21 16.29 3.33 -11.09
N PHE A 22 16.42 4.32 -11.96
CA PHE A 22 15.89 5.66 -11.74
C PHE A 22 14.38 5.63 -11.53
N PHE A 23 13.64 4.90 -12.37
CA PHE A 23 12.20 4.76 -12.25
C PHE A 23 11.79 4.11 -10.92
N ILE A 24 12.47 3.03 -10.51
CA ILE A 24 12.21 2.37 -9.22
C ILE A 24 12.53 3.31 -8.06
N LEU A 25 13.68 4.00 -8.08
CA LEU A 25 14.07 4.93 -7.02
C LEU A 25 13.10 6.11 -6.92
N ALA A 26 12.69 6.69 -8.05
CA ALA A 26 11.73 7.78 -8.08
C ALA A 26 10.37 7.36 -7.49
N ASN A 27 9.84 6.20 -7.90
CA ASN A 27 8.60 5.65 -7.34
C ASN A 27 8.76 5.30 -5.86
N PHE A 28 9.90 4.75 -5.47
CA PHE A 28 10.18 4.44 -4.07
C PHE A 28 10.15 5.70 -3.22
N ILE A 29 10.87 6.76 -3.62
CA ILE A 29 10.87 8.04 -2.89
C ILE A 29 9.46 8.64 -2.87
N TRP A 30 8.78 8.65 -4.02
CA TRP A 30 7.44 9.20 -4.16
C TRP A 30 6.42 8.54 -3.23
N LEU A 31 6.49 7.21 -3.10
CA LEU A 31 5.60 6.46 -2.21
C LEU A 31 6.07 6.50 -0.75
N PHE A 32 7.38 6.36 -0.50
CA PHE A 32 7.92 6.25 0.84
C PHE A 32 7.86 7.56 1.62
N LEU A 33 8.10 8.70 0.97
CA LEU A 33 8.14 10.01 1.63
C LEU A 33 6.83 10.38 2.38
N PRO A 34 5.62 10.26 1.80
CA PRO A 34 4.39 10.53 2.55
C PRO A 34 4.17 9.56 3.71
N PHE A 35 4.55 8.29 3.59
CA PHE A 35 4.46 7.33 4.70
C PHE A 35 5.46 7.67 5.82
N LEU A 36 6.69 8.06 5.46
CA LEU A 36 7.67 8.54 6.43
C LEU A 36 7.13 9.77 7.18
N MET A 37 6.57 10.73 6.45
CA MET A 37 5.94 11.93 7.03
C MET A 37 4.80 11.57 7.97
N ALA A 38 3.88 10.69 7.55
CA ALA A 38 2.78 10.23 8.38
C ALA A 38 3.26 9.52 9.66
N GLY A 39 4.29 8.67 9.55
CA GLY A 39 4.91 7.99 10.68
C GLY A 39 5.57 8.96 11.66
N LEU A 40 6.34 9.94 11.16
CA LEU A 40 6.94 10.98 11.99
C LEU A 40 5.87 11.82 12.70
N TRP A 41 4.83 12.27 11.98
CA TRP A 41 3.72 13.04 12.55
C TRP A 41 2.95 12.27 13.62
N SER A 42 2.76 10.97 13.42
CA SER A 42 2.12 10.09 14.39
C SER A 42 2.91 9.99 15.71
N LEU A 43 4.23 10.15 15.66
CA LEU A 43 5.15 10.08 16.80
C LEU A 43 5.55 11.47 17.35
N VAL A 44 5.05 12.58 16.80
CA VAL A 44 5.36 13.92 17.31
C VAL A 44 4.85 14.07 18.74
N ASP A 45 5.68 14.62 19.61
CA ASP A 45 5.24 14.96 20.97
C ASP A 45 4.07 15.97 20.95
N PRO A 46 2.94 15.71 21.62
CA PRO A 46 1.86 16.69 21.78
C PRO A 46 2.31 18.03 22.36
N ALA A 47 3.30 18.04 23.26
CA ALA A 47 3.77 19.23 23.95
C ALA A 47 4.59 20.16 23.06
N LYS A 48 5.20 19.63 22.00
CA LYS A 48 6.01 20.40 21.05
C LYS A 48 5.58 20.10 19.62
N PRO A 49 4.47 20.71 19.17
CA PRO A 49 3.92 20.43 17.85
C PRO A 49 4.95 20.76 16.77
N TRP A 50 5.06 19.87 15.79
CA TRP A 50 5.94 20.03 14.65
C TRP A 50 5.28 20.95 13.61
N SER A 51 5.85 22.13 13.40
CA SER A 51 5.41 23.10 12.39
C SER A 51 6.60 23.69 11.64
N TYR A 52 6.35 24.27 10.47
CA TYR A 52 7.35 25.08 9.76
C TYR A 52 7.92 26.15 10.71
N PRO A 53 9.25 26.37 10.78
CA PRO A 53 10.30 26.05 9.78
C PRO A 53 11.03 24.73 9.98
N ASP A 54 10.66 23.90 10.96
CA ASP A 54 11.42 22.70 11.28
C ASP A 54 11.18 21.60 10.23
N ILE A 55 12.26 21.06 9.65
CA ILE A 55 12.19 19.96 8.67
C ILE A 55 11.97 18.60 9.34
N PHE A 56 12.30 18.48 10.63
CA PHE A 56 12.13 17.26 11.42
C PHE A 56 11.48 17.57 12.78
N PRO A 57 10.75 16.61 13.36
CA PRO A 57 10.14 16.80 14.67
C PRO A 57 11.22 16.95 15.75
N GLN A 58 11.06 17.95 16.61
CA GLN A 58 12.06 18.26 17.64
C GLN A 58 12.09 17.23 18.78
N SER A 59 10.97 16.55 19.02
CA SER A 59 10.83 15.47 20.00
C SER A 59 9.85 14.41 19.52
N LEU A 60 10.24 13.15 19.67
CA LEU A 60 9.41 11.99 19.35
C LEU A 60 8.91 11.35 20.65
N SER A 61 7.64 11.01 20.68
CA SER A 61 6.96 10.45 21.86
C SER A 61 5.80 9.54 21.45
N PHE A 62 5.57 8.51 22.26
CA PHE A 62 4.42 7.60 22.10
C PHE A 62 3.15 8.10 22.82
N GLU A 63 3.18 9.28 23.44
CA GLU A 63 2.04 9.83 24.17
C GLU A 63 0.80 10.00 23.27
N ARG A 64 0.95 10.40 22.00
CA ARG A 64 -0.17 10.45 21.05
C ARG A 64 -0.88 9.12 20.89
N TRP A 65 -0.12 8.03 20.81
CA TRP A 65 -0.67 6.68 20.67
C TRP A 65 -1.44 6.26 21.93
N LYS A 66 -0.91 6.55 23.13
CA LYS A 66 -1.63 6.29 24.38
C LYS A 66 -2.93 7.08 24.46
N ILE A 67 -2.86 8.38 24.17
CA ILE A 67 -4.04 9.26 24.17
C ILE A 67 -5.08 8.72 23.19
N VAL A 68 -4.71 8.41 21.96
CA VAL A 68 -5.66 7.87 20.97
C VAL A 68 -6.24 6.53 21.43
N TRP A 69 -5.43 5.64 22.00
CA TRP A 69 -5.88 4.34 22.50
C TRP A 69 -6.90 4.46 23.64
N GLU A 70 -6.71 5.41 24.55
CA GLU A 70 -7.55 5.57 25.75
C GLU A 70 -8.77 6.47 25.52
N THR A 71 -8.65 7.49 24.66
CA THR A 71 -9.68 8.54 24.50
C THR A 71 -10.58 8.36 23.29
N THR A 72 -10.19 7.53 22.33
CA THR A 72 -10.97 7.32 21.09
C THR A 72 -11.51 5.89 21.01
N SER A 73 -12.49 5.67 20.15
CA SER A 73 -13.04 4.33 19.86
C SER A 73 -12.09 3.46 19.01
N LEU A 74 -10.79 3.77 18.95
CA LEU A 74 -9.83 3.07 18.11
C LEU A 74 -9.70 1.58 18.47
N PRO A 75 -9.61 1.16 19.75
CA PRO A 75 -9.53 -0.27 20.07
C PRO A 75 -10.77 -1.06 19.61
N GLU A 76 -11.96 -0.47 19.79
CA GLU A 76 -13.22 -1.08 19.35
C GLU A 76 -13.31 -1.15 17.81
N ALA A 77 -12.95 -0.05 17.13
CA ALA A 77 -12.92 -0.01 15.66
C ALA A 77 -11.93 -1.03 15.07
N MET A 78 -10.76 -1.18 15.70
CA MET A 78 -9.78 -2.21 15.33
C MET A 78 -10.37 -3.60 15.54
N PHE A 79 -10.92 -3.90 16.72
CA PHE A 79 -11.50 -5.20 17.01
C PHE A 79 -12.60 -5.59 16.00
N ASN A 80 -13.50 -4.65 15.70
CA ASN A 80 -14.56 -4.86 14.71
C ASN A 80 -13.98 -5.13 13.32
N SER A 81 -13.01 -4.32 12.87
CA SER A 81 -12.39 -4.48 11.55
C SER A 81 -11.65 -5.81 11.42
N TYR A 82 -10.84 -6.16 12.43
CA TYR A 82 -10.09 -7.42 12.47
C TYR A 82 -10.98 -8.66 12.63
N THR A 83 -12.21 -8.50 13.12
CA THR A 83 -13.18 -9.60 13.20
C THR A 83 -13.97 -9.73 11.89
N ILE A 84 -14.45 -8.61 11.36
CA ILE A 84 -15.29 -8.59 10.16
C ILE A 84 -14.49 -8.97 8.91
N ALA A 85 -13.28 -8.43 8.73
CA ALA A 85 -12.47 -8.67 7.54
C ALA A 85 -12.20 -10.16 7.25
N PRO A 86 -11.69 -11.00 8.19
CA PRO A 86 -11.49 -12.42 7.93
C PRO A 86 -12.80 -13.18 7.83
N THR A 87 -13.82 -12.82 8.62
CA THR A 87 -15.14 -13.46 8.55
C THR A 87 -15.75 -13.31 7.16
N VAL A 88 -15.77 -12.08 6.63
CA VAL A 88 -16.25 -11.80 5.28
C VAL A 88 -15.38 -12.50 4.25
N SER A 89 -14.05 -12.43 4.38
CA SER A 89 -13.13 -13.10 3.45
C SER A 89 -13.36 -14.61 3.37
N LEU A 90 -13.56 -15.29 4.50
CA LEU A 90 -13.87 -16.72 4.55
C LEU A 90 -15.22 -17.03 3.90
N ILE A 91 -16.25 -16.26 4.22
CA ILE A 91 -17.58 -16.41 3.60
C ILE A 91 -17.49 -16.21 2.08
N THR A 92 -16.78 -15.18 1.64
CA THR A 92 -16.56 -14.90 0.21
C THR A 92 -15.84 -16.06 -0.46
N ILE A 93 -14.81 -16.63 0.15
CA ILE A 93 -14.12 -17.81 -0.39
C ILE A 93 -15.07 -19.01 -0.46
N LEU A 94 -15.80 -19.30 0.62
CA LEU A 94 -16.73 -20.43 0.67
C LEU A 94 -17.85 -20.33 -0.37
N LEU A 95 -18.35 -19.12 -0.64
CA LEU A 95 -19.38 -18.88 -1.64
C LEU A 95 -18.80 -18.84 -3.06
N SER A 96 -17.63 -18.23 -3.26
CA SER A 96 -17.04 -18.08 -4.60
C SER A 96 -16.41 -19.37 -5.12
N LEU A 97 -15.90 -20.26 -4.26
CA LEU A 97 -15.32 -21.54 -4.67
C LEU A 97 -16.27 -22.44 -5.47
N PRO A 98 -17.49 -22.78 -4.99
CA PRO A 98 -18.42 -23.62 -5.77
C PRO A 98 -18.90 -22.89 -7.02
N THR A 99 -19.09 -21.57 -6.97
CA THR A 99 -19.45 -20.77 -8.15
C THR A 99 -18.34 -20.85 -9.21
N ALA A 100 -17.10 -20.58 -8.84
CA ALA A 100 -15.95 -20.67 -9.74
C ALA A 100 -15.76 -22.10 -10.29
N TYR A 101 -16.00 -23.12 -9.46
CA TYR A 101 -15.94 -24.52 -9.88
C TYR A 101 -17.02 -24.85 -10.92
N ALA A 102 -18.26 -24.44 -10.69
CA ALA A 102 -19.36 -24.65 -11.63
C ALA A 102 -19.07 -23.96 -12.98
N PHE A 103 -18.68 -22.68 -12.95
CA PHE A 103 -18.31 -21.95 -14.18
C PHE A 103 -17.11 -22.57 -14.91
N GLY A 104 -16.09 -23.03 -14.17
CA GLY A 104 -14.85 -23.54 -14.75
C GLY A 104 -14.91 -25.00 -15.23
N ARG A 105 -15.77 -25.85 -14.65
CA ARG A 105 -15.78 -27.30 -14.92
C ARG A 105 -17.12 -27.86 -15.39
N MET A 106 -18.24 -27.20 -15.13
CA MET A 106 -19.55 -27.68 -15.56
C MET A 106 -19.98 -26.99 -16.86
N GLU A 107 -20.77 -27.69 -17.67
CA GLU A 107 -21.48 -27.08 -18.79
C GLU A 107 -22.94 -26.90 -18.37
N PHE A 108 -23.40 -25.65 -18.29
CA PHE A 108 -24.78 -25.31 -17.97
C PHE A 108 -25.27 -24.19 -18.88
N ARG A 109 -26.59 -24.13 -19.08
CA ARG A 109 -27.25 -23.12 -19.91
C ARG A 109 -27.11 -21.75 -19.23
N GLY A 110 -26.58 -20.75 -19.96
CA GLY A 110 -26.32 -19.40 -19.42
C GLY A 110 -24.90 -19.16 -18.88
N LYS A 111 -23.95 -20.05 -19.20
CA LYS A 111 -22.52 -19.93 -18.84
C LYS A 111 -21.76 -18.86 -19.65
N ASN A 112 -22.36 -18.32 -20.71
CA ASN A 112 -21.81 -17.24 -21.55
C ASN A 112 -22.75 -16.04 -21.57
#